data_AF-A0A8J3S245-F1
#
_entry.id   AF-A0A8J3S245-F1
#
_cell.length_a   1.000
_cell.length_b   1.000
_cell.length_c   1.000
_cell.angle_alpha   90.00
_cell.angle_beta   90.00
_cell.angle_gamma   90.00
#
_symmetry.space_group_name_H-M   'P 1'
#
loop_
_entity.id
_entity.type
_entity.pdbx_description
1 polymer ?
#
loop_
_entity_poly.entity_id
_entity_poly.type
_entity_poly.pdbx_seq_one_letter_code
_entity_poly.pdbx_strand_id
1 'polypeptide(L)'
;MDHFVPERRLDDYSGTSTAANRVDLCTVTLLRAVLGSDPAKAALAVSALSPVFSYVTEGDGFYRDGSFVQHTSIPYQGTYGGTLLSGLATMFAVLRGSPWEITDPDRQIVFDMVERSFAPFIHDGFCMDLVSGRAVGRVPYGDHHRGHLIAAAILLLGQEASAAERARWQGMVKGWALRDAHRPMLATAEREDLGFHARLAAVLDDDAVPAAGEPSGHRLMAMSARAVHRRPGWCAALSMASDRIGHYEYGNGENLRGWHTGSGMLYWWGEGHGDHYSDCFWPTVDPYRLPGTTVSTKRLADGAGEAWGGSRPPGRWVGGATDGTYAAVGQHLNGLDSTMEAFKSWFFLDDAVVCLGAGITGQDGVPVETVVDNRRTAAPLTVDAAAGWAHLAGHGGYVVLDGGPLRTLREERTGRQRPGHPAEATRSYVTLWLDHGVDPAGAGYAYLLLPGASPEGTGARAADPGWAGVLANTARLQGVRIPSLGITAVNFWNGGAAGGLAASAPCSVLVREHGDGTATLTVSDPRRDLDELTVTWDRPVDGVLGGHRLLRGATTGERLTLAFGRLADRGGGSQTVTVRLPRET
;
A
#
# COMPACT_ATOMS: atom_id res chain seq x y z
N MET A 1 34.62 -7.74 -19.08
CA MET A 1 33.32 -7.04 -18.98
C MET A 1 32.28 -7.81 -19.81
N ASP A 2 32.49 -8.09 -21.10
CA ASP A 2 31.73 -9.13 -21.85
C ASP A 2 31.81 -10.52 -21.16
N HIS A 3 32.94 -10.82 -20.51
CA HIS A 3 33.08 -12.01 -19.67
C HIS A 3 32.04 -12.11 -18.53
N PHE A 4 31.69 -10.98 -17.90
CA PHE A 4 30.81 -10.95 -16.72
C PHE A 4 29.33 -10.75 -17.08
N VAL A 5 29.08 -10.02 -18.17
CA VAL A 5 27.74 -9.80 -18.74
C VAL A 5 27.79 -10.24 -20.20
N PRO A 6 27.84 -11.56 -20.46
CA PRO A 6 27.78 -12.07 -21.83
C PRO A 6 26.36 -11.90 -22.38
N GLU A 7 26.24 -11.77 -23.71
CA GLU A 7 24.97 -11.55 -24.41
C GLU A 7 23.90 -12.59 -24.04
N ARG A 8 24.31 -13.84 -23.78
CA ARG A 8 23.43 -14.92 -23.30
C ARG A 8 22.64 -14.62 -22.02
N ARG A 9 23.00 -13.57 -21.28
CA ARG A 9 22.24 -13.08 -20.11
C ARG A 9 20.93 -12.39 -20.53
N LEU A 10 20.78 -12.04 -21.80
CA LEU A 10 19.61 -11.38 -22.37
C LEU A 10 18.70 -12.34 -23.15
N ASP A 11 19.16 -13.58 -23.42
CA ASP A 11 18.41 -14.61 -24.16
C ASP A 11 17.03 -14.87 -23.52
N ASP A 12 17.02 -15.23 -22.23
CA ASP A 12 15.80 -15.60 -21.52
C ASP A 12 15.37 -14.53 -20.53
N TYR A 13 14.09 -14.18 -20.54
CA TYR A 13 13.47 -13.30 -19.53
C TYR A 13 13.10 -14.10 -18.28
N SER A 14 14.13 -14.55 -17.55
CA SER A 14 13.96 -15.39 -16.37
C SER A 14 15.06 -15.21 -15.33
N GLY A 15 14.83 -15.72 -14.12
CA GLY A 15 15.81 -15.78 -13.04
C GLY A 15 16.37 -14.40 -12.66
N THR A 16 17.62 -14.14 -13.06
CA THR A 16 18.33 -12.89 -12.72
C THR A 16 18.32 -11.86 -13.87
N SER A 17 17.44 -12.04 -14.85
CA SER A 17 17.30 -11.17 -16.04
C SER A 17 15.83 -10.82 -16.30
N THR A 18 15.15 -10.35 -15.25
CA THR A 18 13.76 -9.88 -15.25
C THR A 18 13.67 -8.46 -14.73
N ALA A 19 12.65 -7.71 -15.18
CA ALA A 19 12.30 -6.38 -14.71
C ALA A 19 13.52 -5.47 -14.51
N ALA A 20 13.79 -5.00 -13.28
CA ALA A 20 14.88 -4.05 -13.02
C ALA A 20 16.26 -4.60 -13.43
N ASN A 21 16.53 -5.88 -13.11
CA ASN A 21 17.79 -6.53 -13.49
C ASN A 21 17.95 -6.63 -15.02
N ARG A 22 16.84 -6.84 -15.75
CA ARG A 22 16.86 -6.83 -17.22
C ARG A 22 17.28 -5.45 -17.75
N VAL A 23 16.69 -4.38 -17.22
CA VAL A 23 17.02 -3.01 -17.63
C VAL A 23 18.47 -2.66 -17.33
N ASP A 24 19.01 -3.06 -16.18
CA ASP A 24 20.43 -2.85 -15.85
C ASP A 24 21.37 -3.59 -16.81
N LEU A 25 21.06 -4.85 -17.13
CA LEU A 25 21.83 -5.64 -18.10
C LEU A 25 21.79 -4.98 -19.49
N CYS A 26 20.62 -4.52 -19.94
CA CYS A 26 20.48 -3.78 -21.20
C CYS A 26 21.25 -2.46 -21.19
N THR A 27 21.22 -1.71 -20.09
CA THR A 27 21.97 -0.45 -19.95
C THR A 27 23.47 -0.67 -20.05
N VAL A 28 24.01 -1.67 -19.34
CA VAL A 28 25.44 -2.04 -19.43
C VAL A 28 25.81 -2.48 -20.85
N THR A 29 24.92 -3.22 -21.52
CA THR A 29 25.13 -3.71 -22.89
C THR A 29 25.13 -2.56 -23.89
N LEU A 30 24.22 -1.59 -23.75
CA LEU A 30 24.16 -0.39 -24.57
C LEU A 30 25.41 0.47 -24.40
N LEU A 31 25.85 0.71 -23.16
CA LEU A 31 27.07 1.48 -22.90
C LEU A 31 28.30 0.83 -23.56
N ARG A 32 28.39 -0.50 -23.56
CA ARG A 32 29.43 -1.19 -24.33
C ARG A 32 29.32 -0.98 -25.81
N ALA A 33 28.11 -1.11 -26.34
CA ALA A 33 27.87 -0.96 -27.77
C ALA A 33 28.34 0.42 -28.25
N VAL A 34 28.02 1.48 -27.48
CA VAL A 34 28.45 2.85 -27.78
C VAL A 34 29.97 2.99 -27.70
N LEU A 35 30.61 2.54 -26.60
CA LEU A 35 32.07 2.66 -26.43
C LEU A 35 32.86 1.80 -27.42
N GLY A 36 32.30 0.67 -27.85
CA GLY A 36 32.91 -0.26 -28.79
C GLY A 36 32.52 -0.06 -30.24
N SER A 37 31.64 0.91 -30.55
CA SER A 37 31.06 1.12 -31.88
C SER A 37 30.44 -0.15 -32.48
N ASP A 38 29.68 -0.89 -31.66
CA ASP A 38 29.08 -2.18 -32.02
C ASP A 38 27.56 -2.05 -32.25
N PRO A 39 27.11 -1.88 -33.52
CA PRO A 39 25.71 -1.66 -33.83
C PRO A 39 24.81 -2.87 -33.53
N ALA A 40 25.34 -4.09 -33.60
CA ALA A 40 24.59 -5.31 -33.32
C ALA A 40 24.30 -5.43 -31.82
N LYS A 41 25.30 -5.10 -30.98
CA LYS A 41 25.13 -5.08 -29.52
C LYS A 41 24.18 -3.98 -29.06
N ALA A 42 24.16 -2.82 -29.73
CA ALA A 42 23.17 -1.77 -29.48
C ALA A 42 21.74 -2.27 -29.80
N ALA A 43 21.56 -2.93 -30.94
CA ALA A 43 20.28 -3.51 -31.33
C ALA A 43 19.81 -4.58 -30.32
N LEU A 44 20.73 -5.45 -29.86
CA LEU A 44 20.44 -6.45 -28.83
C LEU A 44 19.99 -5.82 -27.51
N ALA A 45 20.68 -4.78 -27.03
CA ALA A 45 20.32 -4.10 -25.79
C ALA A 45 18.90 -3.53 -25.85
N VAL A 46 18.49 -2.99 -27.00
CA VAL A 46 17.16 -2.42 -27.22
C VAL A 46 16.10 -3.50 -27.33
N SER A 47 16.31 -4.51 -28.18
CA SER A 47 15.31 -5.58 -28.36
C SER A 47 15.10 -6.39 -27.08
N ALA A 48 16.12 -6.50 -26.23
CA ALA A 48 16.04 -7.19 -24.96
C ALA A 48 15.17 -6.47 -23.90
N LEU A 49 14.74 -5.23 -24.15
CA LEU A 49 13.81 -4.50 -23.27
C LEU A 49 12.34 -4.86 -23.49
N SER A 50 11.93 -5.31 -24.67
CA SER A 50 10.51 -5.53 -25.00
C SER A 50 9.75 -6.36 -23.94
N PRO A 51 10.31 -7.45 -23.36
CA PRO A 51 9.62 -8.20 -22.29
C PRO A 51 9.33 -7.39 -21.01
N VAL A 52 10.07 -6.31 -20.74
CA VAL A 52 9.89 -5.43 -19.57
C VAL A 52 8.62 -4.60 -19.70
N PHE A 53 8.16 -4.34 -20.93
CA PHE A 53 7.01 -3.48 -21.19
C PHE A 53 5.66 -4.19 -21.05
N SER A 54 5.65 -5.51 -20.84
CA SER A 54 4.43 -6.30 -20.70
C SER A 54 3.90 -6.33 -19.27
N TYR A 55 2.57 -6.41 -19.13
CA TYR A 55 1.97 -6.79 -17.86
C TYR A 55 2.22 -8.26 -17.55
N VAL A 56 2.51 -8.55 -16.29
CA VAL A 56 2.58 -9.92 -15.78
C VAL A 56 1.33 -10.26 -14.96
N THR A 57 1.08 -11.56 -14.83
CA THR A 57 0.03 -12.13 -13.95
C THR A 57 0.62 -12.91 -12.78
N GLU A 58 1.92 -13.16 -12.80
CA GLU A 58 2.73 -13.80 -11.77
C GLU A 58 4.20 -13.38 -11.90
N GLY A 59 4.97 -13.49 -10.81
CA GLY A 59 6.39 -13.15 -10.80
C GLY A 59 6.69 -11.67 -10.93
N ASP A 60 7.86 -11.37 -11.49
CA ASP A 60 8.47 -10.05 -11.55
C ASP A 60 7.89 -9.16 -12.66
N GLY A 61 7.58 -7.91 -12.32
CA GLY A 61 7.15 -6.89 -13.29
C GLY A 61 5.92 -6.11 -12.85
N PHE A 62 5.32 -5.40 -13.82
CA PHE A 62 4.12 -4.60 -13.61
C PHE A 62 2.86 -5.44 -13.75
N TYR A 63 1.91 -5.23 -12.85
CA TYR A 63 0.58 -5.82 -12.90
C TYR A 63 -0.46 -4.79 -13.35
N ARG A 64 -1.57 -5.29 -13.89
CA ARG A 64 -2.66 -4.45 -14.37
C ARG A 64 -3.32 -3.59 -13.28
N ASP A 65 -3.14 -3.87 -12.00
CA ASP A 65 -3.69 -3.05 -10.91
C ASP A 65 -2.74 -1.92 -10.46
N GLY A 66 -1.54 -1.82 -11.06
CA GLY A 66 -0.49 -0.88 -10.67
C GLY A 66 0.56 -1.48 -9.73
N SER A 67 0.41 -2.74 -9.29
CA SER A 67 1.44 -3.40 -8.50
C SER A 67 2.73 -3.56 -9.31
N PHE A 68 3.87 -3.42 -8.64
CA PHE A 68 5.17 -3.83 -9.15
C PHE A 68 5.80 -4.81 -8.17
N VAL A 69 6.19 -5.98 -8.67
CA VAL A 69 6.83 -7.03 -7.87
C VAL A 69 8.23 -7.30 -8.42
N GLN A 70 9.17 -7.51 -7.51
CA GLN A 70 10.49 -8.07 -7.82
C GLN A 70 10.79 -9.18 -6.82
N HIS A 71 11.69 -10.09 -7.18
CA HIS A 71 12.04 -11.27 -6.38
C HIS A 71 10.82 -12.14 -6.11
N THR A 72 9.97 -12.27 -7.14
CA THR A 72 8.78 -13.11 -7.21
C THR A 72 7.61 -12.70 -6.31
N SER A 73 7.87 -12.15 -5.11
CA SER A 73 6.86 -12.01 -4.06
C SER A 73 6.94 -10.72 -3.26
N ILE A 74 7.81 -9.78 -3.62
CA ILE A 74 8.02 -8.53 -2.85
C ILE A 74 7.54 -7.32 -3.63
N PRO A 75 6.59 -6.52 -3.08
CA PRO A 75 6.23 -5.21 -3.61
C PRO A 75 7.42 -4.26 -3.53
N TYR A 76 7.83 -3.71 -4.69
CA TYR A 76 9.18 -3.15 -4.82
C TYR A 76 9.25 -1.84 -5.63
N GLN A 77 8.16 -1.09 -5.71
CA GLN A 77 8.09 0.18 -6.45
C GLN A 77 9.18 1.16 -6.02
N GLY A 78 9.45 1.26 -4.71
CA GLY A 78 10.35 2.28 -4.15
C GLY A 78 11.83 2.07 -4.47
N THR A 79 12.21 0.87 -4.91
CA THR A 79 13.62 0.49 -5.08
C THR A 79 13.86 -0.18 -6.41
N TYR A 80 13.63 -1.49 -6.60
CA TYR A 80 13.78 -2.11 -7.94
C TYR A 80 12.89 -1.44 -8.99
N GLY A 81 11.66 -1.05 -8.65
CA GLY A 81 10.79 -0.29 -9.54
C GLY A 81 11.39 1.08 -9.90
N GLY A 82 11.94 1.80 -8.91
CA GLY A 82 12.66 3.06 -9.12
C GLY A 82 13.90 2.89 -10.00
N THR A 83 14.70 1.83 -9.79
CA THR A 83 15.85 1.47 -10.64
C THR A 83 15.41 1.20 -12.08
N LEU A 84 14.36 0.40 -12.26
CA LEU A 84 13.77 0.12 -13.58
C LEU A 84 13.33 1.42 -14.26
N LEU A 85 12.60 2.28 -13.56
CA LEU A 85 12.08 3.53 -14.12
C LEU A 85 13.21 4.48 -14.53
N SER A 86 14.23 4.61 -13.69
CA SER A 86 15.43 5.43 -13.96
C SER A 86 16.23 4.91 -15.15
N GLY A 87 16.45 3.58 -15.21
CA GLY A 87 17.14 2.94 -16.32
C GLY A 87 16.39 3.13 -17.64
N LEU A 88 15.08 2.91 -17.66
CA LEU A 88 14.25 3.13 -18.86
C LEU A 88 14.21 4.60 -19.29
N ALA A 89 14.04 5.54 -18.35
CA ALA A 89 14.08 6.98 -18.65
C ALA A 89 15.42 7.39 -19.27
N THR A 90 16.53 6.84 -18.76
CA THR A 90 17.87 7.05 -19.32
C THR A 90 18.01 6.46 -20.71
N MET A 91 17.56 5.22 -20.91
CA MET A 91 17.65 4.55 -22.21
C MET A 91 16.82 5.25 -23.29
N PHE A 92 15.59 5.68 -22.98
CA PHE A 92 14.80 6.47 -23.94
C PHE A 92 15.51 7.78 -24.29
N ALA A 93 15.97 8.54 -23.29
CA ALA A 93 16.61 9.82 -23.51
C ALA A 93 17.90 9.72 -24.34
N VAL A 94 18.74 8.70 -24.10
CA VAL A 94 20.00 8.49 -24.81
C VAL A 94 19.79 8.03 -26.26
N LEU A 95 18.77 7.20 -26.50
CA LEU A 95 18.51 6.60 -27.81
C LEU A 95 17.60 7.44 -28.72
N ARG A 96 16.99 8.51 -28.19
CA ARG A 96 16.10 9.41 -28.95
C ARG A 96 16.76 9.91 -30.24
N GLY A 97 16.08 9.73 -31.38
CA GLY A 97 16.55 10.18 -32.69
C GLY A 97 17.73 9.37 -33.25
N SER A 98 18.18 8.33 -32.56
CA SER A 98 19.20 7.40 -33.06
C SER A 98 18.57 6.27 -33.89
N PRO A 99 19.36 5.52 -34.68
CA PRO A 99 18.88 4.30 -35.35
C PRO A 99 18.36 3.20 -34.40
N TRP A 100 18.60 3.31 -33.09
CA TRP A 100 18.15 2.38 -32.06
C TRP A 100 17.13 3.01 -31.11
N GLU A 101 16.43 4.06 -31.55
CA GLU A 101 15.32 4.63 -30.79
C GLU A 101 14.32 3.53 -30.39
N ILE A 102 13.88 3.53 -29.13
CA ILE A 102 12.99 2.48 -28.62
C ILE A 102 11.57 2.79 -29.05
N THR A 103 11.11 2.21 -30.16
CA THR A 103 9.76 2.47 -30.75
C THR A 103 8.72 1.40 -30.44
N ASP A 104 9.00 0.49 -29.50
CA ASP A 104 8.05 -0.53 -29.07
C ASP A 104 6.75 0.12 -28.57
N PRO A 105 5.57 -0.16 -29.16
CA PRO A 105 4.32 0.47 -28.75
C PRO A 105 3.95 0.17 -27.28
N ASP A 106 4.39 -0.98 -26.74
CA ASP A 106 4.10 -1.36 -25.37
C ASP A 106 4.88 -0.49 -24.36
N ARG A 107 5.83 0.35 -24.80
CA ARG A 107 6.48 1.36 -23.94
C ARG A 107 5.47 2.28 -23.25
N GLN A 108 4.27 2.46 -23.82
CA GLN A 108 3.18 3.21 -23.21
C GLN A 108 2.79 2.64 -21.84
N ILE A 109 2.94 1.33 -21.61
CA ILE A 109 2.69 0.73 -20.30
C ILE A 109 3.60 1.35 -19.23
N VAL A 110 4.86 1.65 -19.56
CA VAL A 110 5.80 2.30 -18.62
C VAL A 110 5.31 3.72 -18.28
N PHE A 111 4.84 4.47 -19.28
CA PHE A 111 4.28 5.81 -19.08
C PHE A 111 3.02 5.75 -18.19
N ASP A 112 2.11 4.82 -18.46
CA ASP A 112 0.90 4.62 -17.66
C ASP A 112 1.25 4.26 -16.19
N MET A 113 2.34 3.53 -15.96
CA MET A 113 2.78 3.13 -14.60
C MET A 113 3.28 4.30 -13.76
N VAL A 114 3.66 5.45 -14.34
CA VAL A 114 4.02 6.66 -13.57
C VAL A 114 2.91 7.03 -12.60
N GLU A 115 1.68 7.17 -13.12
CA GLU A 115 0.52 7.58 -12.33
C GLU A 115 -0.16 6.40 -11.62
N ARG A 116 -0.07 5.20 -12.20
CA ARG A 116 -0.78 4.01 -11.71
C ARG A 116 0.00 3.18 -10.70
N SER A 117 1.33 3.18 -10.77
CA SER A 117 2.21 2.36 -9.92
C SER A 117 3.01 3.20 -8.93
N PHE A 118 3.71 4.23 -9.42
CA PHE A 118 4.66 4.99 -8.61
C PHE A 118 3.99 6.10 -7.79
N ALA A 119 3.24 6.98 -8.45
CA ALA A 119 2.62 8.15 -7.81
C ALA A 119 1.79 7.83 -6.56
N PRO A 120 1.02 6.72 -6.48
CA PRO A 120 0.26 6.39 -5.27
C PRO A 120 1.11 6.23 -4.01
N PHE A 121 2.38 5.84 -4.14
CA PHE A 121 3.31 5.63 -3.01
C PHE A 121 4.27 6.79 -2.79
N ILE A 122 4.13 7.91 -3.50
CA ILE A 122 4.85 9.15 -3.19
C ILE A 122 3.95 10.06 -2.36
N HIS A 123 4.44 10.49 -1.20
CA HIS A 123 3.77 11.45 -0.34
C HIS A 123 4.77 12.55 0.01
N ASP A 124 4.44 13.80 -0.31
CA ASP A 124 5.27 14.99 -0.01
C ASP A 124 6.75 14.83 -0.37
N GLY A 125 7.03 14.15 -1.50
CA GLY A 125 8.38 13.94 -2.03
C GLY A 125 9.08 12.65 -1.60
N PHE A 126 8.62 11.94 -0.57
CA PHE A 126 9.19 10.66 -0.17
C PHE A 126 8.39 9.45 -0.69
N CYS A 127 9.09 8.33 -0.89
CA CYS A 127 8.47 7.06 -1.26
C CYS A 127 8.21 6.20 -0.02
N MET A 128 6.96 5.81 0.18
CA MET A 128 6.53 5.05 1.36
C MET A 128 7.26 3.69 1.49
N ASP A 129 7.65 3.33 2.72
CA ASP A 129 8.50 2.15 2.98
C ASP A 129 7.87 0.79 2.67
N LEU A 130 6.54 0.69 2.65
CA LEU A 130 5.83 -0.57 2.39
C LEU A 130 6.09 -1.17 0.99
N VAL A 131 6.71 -0.41 0.08
CA VAL A 131 7.12 -0.85 -1.26
C VAL A 131 8.64 -0.79 -1.48
N SER A 132 9.42 -0.81 -0.40
CA SER A 132 10.89 -0.69 -0.46
C SER A 132 11.65 -2.00 -0.18
N GLY A 133 10.95 -3.09 0.14
CA GLY A 133 11.55 -4.40 0.43
C GLY A 133 12.58 -4.33 1.56
N ARG A 134 13.70 -5.03 1.42
CA ARG A 134 14.79 -5.02 2.42
C ARG A 134 15.53 -3.68 2.54
N ALA A 135 15.24 -2.70 1.67
CA ALA A 135 15.93 -1.42 1.66
C ALA A 135 15.42 -0.45 2.75
N VAL A 136 14.34 -0.82 3.47
CA VAL A 136 13.89 -0.08 4.66
C VAL A 136 15.03 0.05 5.66
N GLY A 137 15.21 1.26 6.20
CA GLY A 137 16.23 1.51 7.23
C GLY A 137 17.70 1.49 6.80
N ARG A 138 18.03 1.33 5.50
CA ARG A 138 19.43 1.36 5.01
C ARG A 138 20.21 2.60 5.46
N VAL A 139 19.56 3.75 5.38
CA VAL A 139 20.07 5.08 5.74
C VAL A 139 18.91 5.92 6.30
N PRO A 140 19.17 6.91 7.18
CA PRO A 140 18.11 7.81 7.63
C PRO A 140 17.61 8.63 6.44
N TYR A 141 16.29 8.82 6.33
CA TYR A 141 15.62 9.48 5.21
C TYR A 141 15.89 8.83 3.83
N GLY A 142 16.09 7.52 3.81
CA GLY A 142 16.22 6.77 2.55
C GLY A 142 14.94 6.77 1.71
N ASP A 143 13.78 6.94 2.33
CA ASP A 143 12.46 7.10 1.70
C ASP A 143 12.37 8.39 0.86
N HIS A 144 12.87 9.51 1.38
CA HIS A 144 13.01 10.75 0.61
C HIS A 144 13.95 10.56 -0.58
N HIS A 145 15.12 9.96 -0.36
CA HIS A 145 16.06 9.69 -1.46
C HIS A 145 15.41 8.84 -2.58
N ARG A 146 14.64 7.79 -2.23
CA ARG A 146 13.89 6.98 -3.20
C ARG A 146 12.82 7.80 -3.93
N GLY A 147 12.09 8.65 -3.22
CA GLY A 147 11.09 9.53 -3.82
C GLY A 147 11.72 10.55 -4.78
N HIS A 148 12.88 11.10 -4.45
CA HIS A 148 13.64 12.00 -5.32
C HIS A 148 14.15 11.29 -6.58
N LEU A 149 14.66 10.07 -6.45
CA LEU A 149 15.05 9.25 -7.60
C LEU A 149 13.88 8.98 -8.56
N ILE A 150 12.70 8.67 -8.01
CA ILE A 150 11.47 8.46 -8.79
C ILE A 150 11.05 9.77 -9.48
N ALA A 151 11.06 10.90 -8.77
CA ALA A 151 10.76 12.22 -9.34
C ALA A 151 11.73 12.59 -10.47
N ALA A 152 13.03 12.33 -10.30
CA ALA A 152 14.05 12.55 -11.31
C ALA A 152 13.80 11.72 -12.57
N ALA A 153 13.47 10.43 -12.40
CA ALA A 153 13.13 9.54 -13.49
C ALA A 153 11.86 10.00 -14.22
N ILE A 154 10.82 10.42 -13.50
CA ILE A 154 9.57 10.93 -14.08
C ILE A 154 9.81 12.20 -14.93
N LEU A 155 10.59 13.16 -14.43
CA LEU A 155 10.88 14.38 -15.21
C LEU A 155 11.71 14.09 -16.46
N LEU A 156 12.63 13.11 -16.40
CA LEU A 156 13.40 12.69 -17.56
C LEU A 156 12.51 11.96 -18.58
N LEU A 157 11.69 11.03 -18.12
CA LEU A 157 10.74 10.28 -18.93
C LEU A 157 9.73 11.19 -19.62
N GLY A 158 9.30 12.27 -18.95
CA GLY A 158 8.37 13.25 -19.49
C GLY A 158 8.87 13.95 -20.76
N GLN A 159 10.16 13.90 -21.08
CA GLN A 159 10.70 14.43 -22.33
C GLN A 159 10.35 13.56 -23.56
N GLU A 160 9.96 12.30 -23.35
CA GLU A 160 9.55 11.33 -24.37
C GLU A 160 8.02 11.13 -24.42
N ALA A 161 7.34 11.54 -23.34
CA ALA A 161 5.91 11.36 -23.19
C ALA A 161 5.12 12.36 -24.05
N SER A 162 3.82 12.13 -24.18
CA SER A 162 2.93 13.12 -24.81
C SER A 162 2.95 14.44 -24.04
N ALA A 163 2.61 15.55 -24.71
CA ALA A 163 2.53 16.86 -24.05
C ALA A 163 1.57 16.86 -22.85
N ALA A 164 0.49 16.08 -22.92
CA ALA A 164 -0.50 15.95 -21.86
C ALA A 164 0.05 15.19 -20.64
N GLU A 165 0.75 14.07 -20.86
CA GLU A 165 1.41 13.31 -19.77
C GLU A 165 2.49 14.15 -19.11
N ARG A 166 3.38 14.75 -19.91
CA ARG A 166 4.45 15.62 -19.41
C ARG A 166 3.92 16.73 -18.51
N ALA A 167 2.84 17.41 -18.92
CA ALA A 167 2.25 18.48 -18.13
C ALA A 167 1.72 17.98 -16.77
N ARG A 168 1.03 16.82 -16.75
CA ARG A 168 0.54 16.21 -15.49
C ARG A 168 1.71 15.81 -14.59
N TRP A 169 2.76 15.21 -15.15
CA TRP A 169 3.91 14.75 -14.39
C TRP A 169 4.74 15.90 -13.82
N GLN A 170 4.93 16.98 -14.58
CA GLN A 170 5.59 18.19 -14.08
C GLN A 170 4.80 18.82 -12.93
N GLY A 171 3.48 18.96 -13.06
CA GLY A 171 2.64 19.50 -11.97
C GLY A 171 2.67 18.62 -10.72
N MET A 172 2.66 17.29 -10.90
CA MET A 172 2.79 16.32 -9.82
C MET A 172 4.13 16.43 -9.09
N VAL A 173 5.26 16.41 -9.82
CA VAL A 173 6.60 16.54 -9.23
C VAL A 173 6.79 17.92 -8.59
N LYS A 174 6.26 19.00 -9.19
CA LYS A 174 6.27 20.34 -8.60
C LYS A 174 5.55 20.35 -7.24
N GLY A 175 4.38 19.72 -7.17
CA GLY A 175 3.64 19.56 -5.92
C GLY A 175 4.42 18.82 -4.85
N TRP A 176 5.04 17.69 -5.19
CA TRP A 176 5.89 16.93 -4.27
C TRP A 176 7.09 17.74 -3.78
N ALA A 177 7.81 18.42 -4.68
CA ALA A 177 8.98 19.22 -4.34
C ALA A 177 8.66 20.38 -3.39
N LEU A 178 7.48 21.01 -3.54
CA LEU A 178 7.04 22.11 -2.67
C LEU A 178 6.58 21.65 -1.28
N ARG A 179 6.15 20.39 -1.14
CA ARG A 179 5.71 19.83 0.15
C ARG A 179 6.80 19.04 0.88
N ASP A 180 7.92 18.71 0.22
CA ASP A 180 9.05 18.04 0.86
C ASP A 180 9.82 18.97 1.80
N ALA A 181 9.27 19.16 3.00
CA ALA A 181 9.81 20.06 4.01
C ALA A 181 11.03 19.47 4.75
N HIS A 182 11.13 18.15 4.85
CA HIS A 182 12.13 17.46 5.66
C HIS A 182 13.43 17.18 4.89
N ARG A 183 13.33 16.97 3.57
CA ARG A 183 14.47 16.85 2.65
C ARG A 183 14.20 17.63 1.37
N PRO A 184 14.36 18.97 1.38
CA PRO A 184 14.06 19.81 0.22
C PRO A 184 14.68 19.27 -1.08
N MET A 185 13.81 18.92 -2.01
CA MET A 185 14.16 18.14 -3.21
C MET A 185 15.15 18.89 -4.11
N LEU A 186 14.93 20.19 -4.33
CA LEU A 186 15.80 21.02 -5.18
C LEU A 186 17.22 21.16 -4.61
N ALA A 187 17.34 21.43 -3.30
CA ALA A 187 18.63 21.58 -2.62
C ALA A 187 19.37 20.23 -2.54
N THR A 188 18.65 19.12 -2.44
CA THR A 188 19.23 17.78 -2.47
C THR A 188 19.76 17.45 -3.87
N ALA A 189 18.97 17.72 -4.91
CA ALA A 189 19.35 17.54 -6.31
C ALA A 189 20.61 18.35 -6.68
N GLU A 190 20.76 19.58 -6.18
CA GLU A 190 21.95 20.41 -6.43
C GLU A 190 23.26 19.71 -6.06
N ARG A 191 23.24 18.88 -5.01
CA ARG A 191 24.42 18.17 -4.52
C ARG A 191 24.62 16.80 -5.16
N GLU A 192 23.52 16.13 -5.55
CA GLU A 192 23.54 14.71 -5.91
C GLU A 192 23.32 14.45 -7.41
N ASP A 193 22.54 15.28 -8.10
CA ASP A 193 22.21 15.14 -9.53
C ASP A 193 21.89 16.50 -10.18
N LEU A 194 22.91 17.11 -10.82
CA LEU A 194 22.76 18.39 -11.50
C LEU A 194 21.78 18.35 -12.68
N GLY A 195 21.63 17.20 -13.33
CA GLY A 195 20.69 17.03 -14.44
C GLY A 195 19.25 17.09 -13.93
N PHE A 196 18.97 16.41 -12.83
CA PHE A 196 17.68 16.51 -12.14
C PHE A 196 17.46 17.91 -11.58
N HIS A 197 18.46 18.52 -10.93
CA HIS A 197 18.38 19.88 -10.41
C HIS A 197 17.93 20.87 -11.50
N ALA A 198 18.57 20.85 -12.68
CA ALA A 198 18.20 21.74 -13.78
C ALA A 198 16.76 21.52 -14.27
N ARG A 199 16.33 20.25 -14.41
CA ARG A 199 14.94 19.93 -14.81
C ARG A 199 13.93 20.37 -13.76
N LEU A 200 14.22 20.16 -12.49
CA LEU A 200 13.33 20.53 -11.39
C LEU A 200 13.26 22.05 -11.20
N ALA A 201 14.39 22.76 -11.26
CA ALA A 201 14.44 24.22 -11.21
C ALA A 201 13.55 24.82 -12.32
N ALA A 202 13.69 24.35 -13.56
CA ALA A 202 12.86 24.80 -14.68
C ALA A 202 11.36 24.57 -14.45
N VAL A 203 10.98 23.46 -13.82
CA VAL A 203 9.57 23.17 -13.48
C VAL A 203 9.06 24.06 -12.34
N LEU A 204 9.90 24.34 -11.34
CA LEU A 204 9.55 25.20 -10.21
C LEU A 204 9.37 26.66 -10.66
N ASP A 205 10.26 27.15 -11.52
CA ASP A 205 10.26 28.52 -12.05
C ASP A 205 9.16 28.78 -13.10
N ASP A 206 8.56 27.74 -13.68
CA ASP A 206 7.51 27.88 -14.69
C ASP A 206 6.12 28.05 -14.05
N ASP A 207 5.61 29.27 -14.01
CA ASP A 207 4.26 29.62 -13.52
C ASP A 207 3.12 28.97 -14.32
N ALA A 208 3.37 28.52 -15.56
CA ALA A 208 2.37 27.82 -16.36
C ALA A 208 2.18 26.36 -15.89
N VAL A 209 3.10 25.82 -15.10
CA VAL A 209 2.97 24.50 -14.47
C VAL A 209 2.38 24.66 -13.06
N PRO A 210 1.09 24.33 -12.85
CA PRO A 210 0.51 24.38 -11.52
C PRO A 210 1.07 23.25 -10.66
N ALA A 211 1.37 23.55 -9.39
CA ALA A 211 1.70 22.53 -8.41
C ALA A 211 0.46 21.69 -8.10
N ALA A 212 0.48 20.40 -8.44
CA ALA A 212 -0.64 19.52 -8.19
C ALA A 212 -0.68 19.07 -6.72
N GLY A 213 -1.88 19.06 -6.14
CA GLY A 213 -2.14 18.35 -4.89
C GLY A 213 -2.10 16.84 -5.09
N GLU A 214 -1.80 16.09 -4.04
CA GLU A 214 -2.03 14.65 -4.05
C GLU A 214 -3.53 14.37 -4.03
N PRO A 215 -4.05 13.52 -4.93
CA PRO A 215 -5.48 13.30 -5.04
C PRO A 215 -6.00 12.55 -3.79
N SER A 216 -7.05 13.10 -3.17
CA SER A 216 -7.82 12.37 -2.17
C SER A 216 -8.49 11.14 -2.78
N GLY A 217 -8.59 10.08 -1.99
CA GLY A 217 -9.21 8.82 -2.38
C GLY A 217 -8.47 7.61 -1.87
N HIS A 218 -8.81 6.45 -2.41
CA HIS A 218 -8.24 5.16 -2.04
C HIS A 218 -7.69 4.43 -3.26
N ARG A 219 -6.48 3.87 -3.11
CA ARG A 219 -5.82 3.03 -4.11
C ARG A 219 -5.52 1.68 -3.47
N LEU A 220 -6.24 0.65 -3.92
CA LEU A 220 -6.01 -0.72 -3.51
C LEU A 220 -5.30 -1.48 -4.64
N MET A 221 -4.08 -1.94 -4.37
CA MET A 221 -3.31 -2.81 -5.24
C MET A 221 -3.40 -4.24 -4.70
N ALA A 222 -4.47 -4.92 -5.10
CA ALA A 222 -4.80 -6.23 -4.57
C ALA A 222 -3.70 -7.27 -4.85
N MET A 223 -2.99 -7.20 -5.98
CA MET A 223 -1.89 -8.10 -6.31
C MET A 223 -0.72 -8.01 -5.34
N SER A 224 -0.28 -6.80 -5.02
CA SER A 224 0.81 -6.56 -4.06
C SER A 224 0.38 -6.56 -2.60
N ALA A 225 -0.91 -6.77 -2.31
CA ALA A 225 -1.45 -6.67 -0.95
C ALA A 225 -1.08 -5.34 -0.29
N ARG A 226 -1.25 -4.23 -1.05
CA ARG A 226 -0.97 -2.86 -0.61
C ARG A 226 -2.19 -1.98 -0.80
N ALA A 227 -2.39 -1.05 0.12
CA ALA A 227 -3.39 -0.01 -0.03
C ALA A 227 -2.82 1.36 0.39
N VAL A 228 -3.29 2.42 -0.25
CA VAL A 228 -3.01 3.81 0.13
C VAL A 228 -4.32 4.57 0.18
N HIS A 229 -4.50 5.37 1.22
CA HIS A 229 -5.68 6.18 1.42
C HIS A 229 -5.27 7.61 1.78
N ARG A 230 -5.83 8.58 1.06
CA ARG A 230 -5.54 10.01 1.24
C ARG A 230 -6.83 10.77 1.45
N ARG A 231 -6.80 11.66 2.44
CA ARG A 231 -7.84 12.66 2.72
C ARG A 231 -7.14 13.99 3.01
N PRO A 232 -7.86 15.12 2.99
CA PRO A 232 -7.26 16.38 3.38
C PRO A 232 -6.59 16.27 4.76
N GLY A 233 -5.32 16.66 4.85
CA GLY A 233 -4.54 16.69 6.10
C GLY A 233 -3.91 15.36 6.55
N TRP A 234 -4.20 14.23 5.90
CA TRP A 234 -3.60 12.95 6.27
C TRP A 234 -3.54 11.89 5.16
N CYS A 235 -2.59 10.97 5.31
CA CYS A 235 -2.41 9.81 4.45
C CYS A 235 -2.20 8.56 5.30
N ALA A 236 -2.75 7.42 4.89
CA ALA A 236 -2.44 6.11 5.45
C ALA A 236 -2.08 5.11 4.36
N ALA A 237 -1.24 4.14 4.69
CA ALA A 237 -0.85 3.06 3.79
C ALA A 237 -0.81 1.73 4.55
N LEU A 238 -1.29 0.66 3.94
CA LEU A 238 -1.44 -0.64 4.56
C LEU A 238 -0.57 -1.69 3.86
N SER A 239 0.23 -2.40 4.66
CA SER A 239 1.11 -3.48 4.22
C SER A 239 0.62 -4.82 4.75
N MET A 240 0.20 -5.69 3.83
CA MET A 240 -0.27 -7.04 4.11
C MET A 240 0.63 -8.09 3.43
N ALA A 241 0.43 -9.36 3.76
CA ALA A 241 1.08 -10.51 3.16
C ALA A 241 0.02 -11.57 2.81
N SER A 242 0.31 -12.40 1.81
CA SER A 242 -0.63 -13.41 1.28
C SER A 242 0.12 -14.57 0.61
N ASP A 243 -0.60 -15.54 0.07
CA ASP A 243 -0.07 -16.62 -0.79
C ASP A 243 0.81 -16.13 -1.95
N ARG A 244 0.64 -14.87 -2.38
CA ARG A 244 1.44 -14.21 -3.42
C ARG A 244 2.60 -13.40 -2.88
N ILE A 245 2.45 -12.81 -1.70
CA ILE A 245 3.28 -11.72 -1.22
C ILE A 245 3.90 -12.11 0.11
N GLY A 246 5.23 -12.08 0.17
CA GLY A 246 5.98 -12.48 1.34
C GLY A 246 5.70 -11.57 2.54
N HIS A 247 5.90 -12.11 3.75
CA HIS A 247 5.84 -11.31 4.98
C HIS A 247 6.79 -10.12 4.94
N TYR A 248 8.01 -10.35 4.45
CA TYR A 248 9.07 -9.39 4.33
C TYR A 248 10.18 -9.95 3.42
N GLU A 249 11.18 -9.12 3.14
CA GLU A 249 12.42 -9.56 2.51
C GLU A 249 13.60 -9.26 3.44
N TYR A 250 14.48 -10.24 3.63
CA TYR A 250 15.85 -10.04 4.10
C TYR A 250 16.84 -10.70 3.13
N GLY A 251 18.06 -10.20 3.12
CA GLY A 251 19.14 -10.67 2.24
C GLY A 251 20.36 -9.77 2.37
N ASN A 252 21.55 -10.30 2.11
CA ASN A 252 22.82 -9.55 2.19
C ASN A 252 23.05 -8.83 3.54
N GLY A 253 22.51 -9.37 4.65
CA GLY A 253 22.61 -8.75 5.98
C GLY A 253 21.65 -7.58 6.21
N GLU A 254 20.70 -7.35 5.31
CA GLU A 254 19.71 -6.28 5.38
C GLU A 254 18.36 -6.76 5.92
N ASN A 255 17.64 -5.90 6.63
CA ASN A 255 16.27 -6.11 7.13
C ASN A 255 16.05 -7.43 7.91
N LEU A 256 17.02 -7.84 8.72
CA LEU A 256 16.99 -9.11 9.47
C LEU A 256 15.81 -9.22 10.46
N ARG A 257 15.15 -8.12 10.81
CA ARG A 257 14.04 -8.06 11.78
C ARG A 257 12.74 -7.51 11.20
N GLY A 258 12.59 -7.58 9.87
CA GLY A 258 11.39 -7.09 9.17
C GLY A 258 10.17 -8.01 9.24
N TRP A 259 10.22 -9.09 10.03
CA TRP A 259 9.25 -10.21 10.04
C TRP A 259 7.78 -9.81 9.98
N HIS A 260 7.41 -8.75 10.68
CA HIS A 260 6.02 -8.35 10.89
C HIS A 260 5.58 -7.18 9.99
N THR A 261 6.43 -6.73 9.05
CA THR A 261 6.10 -5.62 8.13
C THR A 261 4.93 -5.93 7.18
N GLY A 262 4.63 -7.22 6.94
CA GLY A 262 3.46 -7.70 6.21
C GLY A 262 2.30 -8.19 7.09
N SER A 263 2.35 -8.04 8.41
CA SER A 263 1.33 -8.52 9.35
C SER A 263 0.15 -7.55 9.53
N GLY A 264 -0.21 -6.82 8.47
CA GLY A 264 -1.21 -5.77 8.51
C GLY A 264 -0.66 -4.48 9.12
N MET A 265 0.57 -4.10 8.76
CA MET A 265 1.19 -2.88 9.26
C MET A 265 0.51 -1.66 8.63
N LEU A 266 -0.07 -0.81 9.48
CA LEU A 266 -0.78 0.41 9.09
C LEU A 266 0.13 1.62 9.31
N TYR A 267 0.68 2.12 8.22
CA TYR A 267 1.43 3.36 8.17
C TYR A 267 0.46 4.53 8.09
N TRP A 268 0.79 5.65 8.73
CA TRP A 268 0.06 6.90 8.49
C TRP A 268 0.89 8.15 8.80
N TRP A 269 0.52 9.24 8.14
CA TRP A 269 1.13 10.55 8.24
C TRP A 269 0.03 11.58 8.42
N GLY A 270 0.14 12.40 9.47
CA GLY A 270 -0.55 13.68 9.55
C GLY A 270 0.31 14.78 8.94
N GLU A 271 -0.30 15.93 8.70
CA GLU A 271 0.40 17.12 8.21
C GLU A 271 1.68 17.42 9.01
N GLY A 272 2.79 17.68 8.30
CA GLY A 272 4.10 17.98 8.91
C GLY A 272 4.88 16.76 9.42
N HIS A 273 4.32 15.56 9.44
CA HIS A 273 4.95 14.35 9.99
C HIS A 273 5.59 13.42 8.96
N GLY A 274 6.02 13.96 7.81
CA GLY A 274 6.71 13.20 6.75
C GLY A 274 7.96 12.45 7.21
N ASP A 275 8.62 12.91 8.27
CA ASP A 275 9.85 12.33 8.84
C ASP A 275 9.63 11.09 9.72
N HIS A 276 8.38 10.68 9.95
CA HIS A 276 8.03 9.70 10.96
C HIS A 276 8.77 8.36 10.80
N TYR A 277 8.76 7.80 9.59
CA TYR A 277 9.45 6.55 9.23
C TYR A 277 10.86 6.77 8.68
N SER A 278 11.23 8.04 8.45
CA SER A 278 12.48 8.47 7.81
C SER A 278 13.62 8.61 8.82
N ASP A 279 13.35 9.27 9.96
CA ASP A 279 14.38 9.68 10.92
C ASP A 279 14.70 8.59 11.94
N CYS A 280 15.50 7.62 11.51
CA CYS A 280 15.99 6.51 12.33
C CYS A 280 14.88 5.68 12.99
N PHE A 281 13.68 5.62 12.39
CA PHE A 281 12.60 4.73 12.83
C PHE A 281 13.04 3.26 12.81
N TRP A 282 13.39 2.75 11.63
CA TRP A 282 13.75 1.34 11.42
C TRP A 282 14.85 0.78 12.34
N PRO A 283 15.96 1.50 12.62
CA PRO A 283 16.96 1.00 13.56
C PRO A 283 16.55 1.06 15.03
N THR A 284 15.51 1.81 15.41
CA THR A 284 15.16 2.05 16.83
C THR A 284 13.79 1.50 17.24
N VAL A 285 12.89 1.25 16.29
CA VAL A 285 11.54 0.71 16.53
C VAL A 285 11.59 -0.70 17.13
N ASP A 286 10.54 -1.07 17.86
CA ASP A 286 10.31 -2.47 18.21
C ASP A 286 9.92 -3.29 16.98
N PRO A 287 10.72 -4.26 16.53
CA PRO A 287 10.28 -5.11 15.43
C PRO A 287 9.07 -5.96 15.82
N TYR A 288 8.79 -6.18 17.12
CA TYR A 288 7.62 -6.90 17.61
C TYR A 288 6.38 -6.03 17.81
N ARG A 289 6.48 -4.70 17.65
CA ARG A 289 5.33 -3.81 17.82
C ARG A 289 5.22 -2.80 16.69
N LEU A 290 5.15 -3.28 15.46
CA LEU A 290 4.89 -2.41 14.29
C LEU A 290 3.42 -1.96 14.27
N PRO A 291 3.12 -0.69 13.92
CA PRO A 291 1.78 -0.11 14.02
C PRO A 291 0.74 -0.89 13.21
N GLY A 292 -0.43 -1.15 13.80
CA GLY A 292 -1.55 -1.86 13.16
C GLY A 292 -1.44 -3.39 13.17
N THR A 293 -0.27 -3.96 13.46
CA THR A 293 -0.04 -5.41 13.34
C THR A 293 -0.74 -6.21 14.45
N THR A 294 -1.01 -7.48 14.18
CA THR A 294 -1.31 -8.47 15.23
C THR A 294 -0.21 -9.51 15.20
N VAL A 295 0.43 -9.82 16.32
CA VAL A 295 1.63 -10.67 16.37
C VAL A 295 1.62 -11.57 17.60
N SER A 296 2.13 -12.78 17.45
CA SER A 296 2.60 -13.58 18.59
C SER A 296 3.85 -12.91 19.17
N THR A 297 3.98 -12.86 20.48
CA THR A 297 5.20 -12.33 21.13
C THR A 297 6.36 -13.32 21.12
N LYS A 298 6.19 -14.49 20.47
CA LYS A 298 7.23 -15.50 20.28
C LYS A 298 8.49 -14.85 19.74
N ARG A 299 9.64 -15.13 20.35
CA ARG A 299 10.92 -14.61 19.89
C ARG A 299 11.31 -15.26 18.56
N LEU A 300 11.65 -14.44 17.58
CA LEU A 300 12.12 -14.83 16.26
C LEU A 300 13.62 -14.56 16.14
N ALA A 301 14.31 -15.46 15.44
CA ALA A 301 15.72 -15.26 15.10
C ALA A 301 15.87 -14.20 14.00
N ASP A 302 17.01 -13.49 13.98
CA ASP A 302 17.38 -12.62 12.87
C ASP A 302 17.32 -13.42 11.55
N GLY A 303 16.53 -12.94 10.59
CA GLY A 303 16.27 -13.66 9.34
C GLY A 303 15.33 -14.85 9.45
N ALA A 304 14.45 -14.94 10.47
CA ALA A 304 13.43 -16.00 10.54
C ALA A 304 12.59 -16.09 9.25
N GLY A 305 12.22 -17.31 8.87
CA GLY A 305 11.69 -17.61 7.53
C GLY A 305 12.77 -17.70 6.44
N GLU A 306 12.32 -17.69 5.18
CA GLU A 306 13.14 -17.80 3.99
C GLU A 306 13.61 -16.42 3.50
N ALA A 307 14.89 -16.32 3.14
CA ALA A 307 15.48 -15.13 2.53
C ALA A 307 14.82 -14.78 1.19
N TRP A 308 15.06 -13.56 0.70
CA TRP A 308 14.62 -13.11 -0.63
C TRP A 308 13.11 -13.20 -0.87
N GLY A 309 12.31 -13.11 0.19
CA GLY A 309 10.84 -13.08 0.11
C GLY A 309 10.17 -14.45 0.01
N GLY A 310 10.89 -15.54 0.29
CA GLY A 310 10.34 -16.90 0.21
C GLY A 310 9.19 -17.17 1.20
N SER A 311 9.19 -16.51 2.37
CA SER A 311 8.15 -16.68 3.40
C SER A 311 6.83 -16.02 3.05
N ARG A 312 6.00 -16.74 2.29
CA ARG A 312 4.61 -16.37 1.97
C ARG A 312 3.63 -17.12 2.88
N PRO A 313 2.70 -16.43 3.57
CA PRO A 313 1.66 -17.11 4.34
C PRO A 313 0.67 -17.83 3.40
N PRO A 314 -0.05 -18.86 3.89
CA PRO A 314 -1.04 -19.58 3.08
C PRO A 314 -2.34 -18.78 2.85
N GLY A 315 -2.56 -17.68 3.57
CA GLY A 315 -3.76 -16.84 3.48
C GLY A 315 -4.02 -16.31 2.06
N ARG A 316 -5.11 -16.79 1.45
CA ARG A 316 -5.54 -16.36 0.10
C ARG A 316 -6.51 -15.17 0.13
N TRP A 317 -7.30 -15.04 1.20
CA TRP A 317 -8.22 -13.91 1.35
C TRP A 317 -7.44 -12.70 1.86
N VAL A 318 -6.87 -11.93 0.92
CA VAL A 318 -6.14 -10.69 1.20
C VAL A 318 -6.41 -9.70 0.07
N GLY A 319 -7.05 -8.59 0.40
CA GLY A 319 -7.56 -7.63 -0.59
C GLY A 319 -8.76 -6.85 -0.02
N GLY A 320 -9.65 -6.40 -0.90
CA GLY A 320 -10.76 -5.55 -0.48
C GLY A 320 -11.58 -4.96 -1.64
N ALA A 321 -12.62 -4.22 -1.30
CA ALA A 321 -13.46 -3.48 -2.23
C ALA A 321 -13.29 -1.97 -2.00
N THR A 322 -13.20 -1.19 -3.09
CA THR A 322 -13.07 0.27 -3.04
C THR A 322 -13.83 0.94 -4.17
N ASP A 323 -14.55 2.02 -3.87
CA ASP A 323 -15.18 2.91 -4.85
C ASP A 323 -14.22 3.98 -5.39
N GLY A 324 -12.93 3.88 -5.04
CA GLY A 324 -11.89 4.89 -5.34
C GLY A 324 -11.83 6.04 -4.34
N THR A 325 -12.80 6.17 -3.43
CA THR A 325 -12.79 7.15 -2.33
C THR A 325 -12.57 6.47 -0.99
N TYR A 326 -13.41 5.48 -0.68
CA TYR A 326 -13.43 4.70 0.55
C TYR A 326 -13.14 3.23 0.25
N ALA A 327 -12.86 2.45 1.28
CA ALA A 327 -12.57 1.03 1.10
C ALA A 327 -12.89 0.17 2.31
N ALA A 328 -13.25 -1.08 2.04
CA ALA A 328 -13.18 -2.19 2.98
C ALA A 328 -12.03 -3.10 2.55
N VAL A 329 -11.03 -3.24 3.39
CA VAL A 329 -9.82 -4.04 3.14
C VAL A 329 -9.68 -5.07 4.24
N GLY A 330 -9.16 -6.25 3.95
CA GLY A 330 -8.88 -7.24 4.98
C GLY A 330 -7.76 -8.21 4.63
N GLN A 331 -7.20 -8.80 5.67
CA GLN A 331 -6.16 -9.81 5.63
C GLN A 331 -6.56 -10.99 6.50
N HIS A 332 -6.61 -12.17 5.90
CA HIS A 332 -6.48 -13.43 6.62
C HIS A 332 -5.01 -13.60 6.97
N LEU A 333 -4.68 -13.29 8.22
CA LEU A 333 -3.31 -13.24 8.73
C LEU A 333 -2.90 -14.60 9.29
N ASN A 334 -1.73 -15.07 8.88
CA ASN A 334 -0.99 -16.15 9.54
C ASN A 334 0.34 -15.57 10.05
N GLY A 335 0.73 -15.86 11.29
CA GLY A 335 1.98 -15.37 11.86
C GLY A 335 3.20 -16.06 11.24
N LEU A 336 4.26 -15.30 10.95
CA LEU A 336 5.53 -15.86 10.50
C LEU A 336 6.14 -16.75 11.60
N ASP A 337 6.48 -18.00 11.25
CA ASP A 337 6.99 -19.03 12.16
C ASP A 337 6.19 -19.14 13.47
N SER A 338 4.88 -18.93 13.39
CA SER A 338 3.96 -18.87 14.52
C SER A 338 2.68 -19.64 14.19
N THR A 339 2.05 -20.21 15.22
CA THR A 339 0.72 -20.82 15.10
C THR A 339 -0.40 -19.79 15.04
N MET A 340 -0.09 -18.50 15.22
CA MET A 340 -1.09 -17.44 15.32
C MET A 340 -1.82 -17.22 13.98
N GLU A 341 -3.14 -17.16 14.05
CA GLU A 341 -4.04 -16.83 12.95
C GLU A 341 -5.02 -15.74 13.38
N ALA A 342 -5.38 -14.83 12.48
CA ALA A 342 -6.35 -13.77 12.74
C ALA A 342 -7.06 -13.29 11.46
N PHE A 343 -8.26 -12.75 11.62
CA PHE A 343 -8.99 -12.06 10.57
C PHE A 343 -9.00 -10.56 10.85
N LYS A 344 -8.29 -9.79 10.04
CA LYS A 344 -8.10 -8.34 10.23
C LYS A 344 -8.81 -7.58 9.12
N SER A 345 -9.57 -6.55 9.46
CA SER A 345 -10.24 -5.66 8.52
C SER A 345 -9.98 -4.20 8.84
N TRP A 346 -9.87 -3.39 7.79
CA TRP A 346 -9.72 -1.94 7.84
C TRP A 346 -10.78 -1.29 6.94
N PHE A 347 -11.53 -0.36 7.50
CA PHE A 347 -12.49 0.45 6.76
C PHE A 347 -11.97 1.88 6.70
N PHE A 348 -11.54 2.30 5.51
CA PHE A 348 -10.94 3.60 5.27
C PHE A 348 -12.03 4.62 4.92
N LEU A 349 -12.18 5.65 5.75
CA LEU A 349 -13.30 6.59 5.73
C LEU A 349 -12.81 8.03 5.44
N ASP A 350 -13.55 9.05 5.84
CA ASP A 350 -13.24 10.46 5.57
C ASP A 350 -12.22 11.04 6.55
N ASP A 351 -12.35 10.73 7.83
CA ASP A 351 -11.50 11.23 8.91
C ASP A 351 -10.99 10.13 9.85
N ALA A 352 -11.28 8.86 9.53
CA ALA A 352 -10.96 7.74 10.38
C ALA A 352 -10.61 6.47 9.59
N VAL A 353 -9.96 5.55 10.29
CA VAL A 353 -9.90 4.14 9.91
C VAL A 353 -10.53 3.32 11.01
N VAL A 354 -11.57 2.52 10.68
CA VAL A 354 -12.11 1.52 11.60
C VAL A 354 -11.30 0.24 11.44
N CYS A 355 -10.71 -0.24 12.53
CA CYS A 355 -9.87 -1.42 12.56
C CYS A 355 -10.55 -2.54 13.36
N LEU A 356 -10.90 -3.64 12.69
CA LEU A 356 -11.53 -4.80 13.31
C LEU A 356 -10.58 -6.01 13.26
N GLY A 357 -10.57 -6.78 14.35
CA GLY A 357 -9.90 -8.08 14.43
C GLY A 357 -10.80 -9.10 15.08
N ALA A 358 -10.80 -10.33 14.56
CA ALA A 358 -11.54 -11.44 15.13
C ALA A 358 -10.86 -12.78 14.84
N GLY A 359 -11.29 -13.82 15.56
CA GLY A 359 -10.76 -15.16 15.38
C GLY A 359 -9.30 -15.31 15.79
N ILE A 360 -8.77 -14.35 16.56
CA ILE A 360 -7.35 -14.32 16.96
C ILE A 360 -7.08 -15.55 17.82
N THR A 361 -6.30 -16.46 17.25
CA THR A 361 -6.02 -17.77 17.85
C THR A 361 -4.54 -18.06 17.76
N GLY A 362 -3.94 -18.62 18.81
CA GLY A 362 -2.54 -19.05 18.81
C GLY A 362 -2.28 -20.11 19.86
N GLN A 363 -1.23 -20.90 19.68
CA GLN A 363 -0.78 -21.98 20.57
C GLN A 363 0.76 -21.96 20.72
N ASP A 364 1.35 -20.76 20.71
CA ASP A 364 2.80 -20.57 20.79
C ASP A 364 3.32 -20.61 22.25
N GLY A 365 2.44 -20.71 23.25
CA GLY A 365 2.76 -20.67 24.68
C GLY A 365 3.13 -19.27 25.18
N VAL A 366 2.82 -18.22 24.42
CA VAL A 366 3.18 -16.83 24.69
C VAL A 366 2.01 -15.89 24.34
N PRO A 367 2.03 -14.63 24.83
CA PRO A 367 1.00 -13.66 24.49
C PRO A 367 0.87 -13.38 22.98
N VAL A 368 -0.32 -12.96 22.57
CA VAL A 368 -0.55 -12.33 21.26
C VAL A 368 -0.97 -10.88 21.49
N GLU A 369 -0.40 -9.96 20.71
CA GLU A 369 -0.69 -8.52 20.83
C GLU A 369 -1.25 -7.97 19.52
N THR A 370 -2.18 -7.02 19.60
CA THR A 370 -2.49 -6.11 18.49
C THR A 370 -1.92 -4.73 18.81
N VAL A 371 -1.06 -4.22 17.95
CA VAL A 371 -0.48 -2.89 18.08
C VAL A 371 -1.47 -1.88 17.51
N VAL A 372 -2.07 -1.06 18.37
CA VAL A 372 -2.95 0.04 17.94
C VAL A 372 -2.10 1.09 17.22
N ASP A 373 -0.98 1.48 17.83
CA ASP A 373 0.03 2.31 17.16
C ASP A 373 1.40 2.19 17.85
N ASN A 374 2.45 2.58 17.14
CA ASN A 374 3.80 2.74 17.68
C ASN A 374 4.48 3.91 16.99
N ARG A 375 4.43 5.08 17.62
CA ARG A 375 4.85 6.35 17.04
C ARG A 375 6.20 6.78 17.61
N ARG A 376 7.18 7.00 16.73
CA ARG A 376 8.43 7.72 17.02
C ARG A 376 8.13 9.19 17.35
N THR A 377 7.96 9.50 18.64
CA THR A 377 7.74 10.86 19.15
C THR A 377 7.94 10.91 20.67
N ALA A 378 8.26 12.10 21.18
CA ALA A 378 8.24 12.40 22.61
C ALA A 378 6.94 13.10 23.06
N ALA A 379 6.01 13.34 22.13
CA ALA A 379 4.79 14.10 22.36
C ALA A 379 3.96 13.55 23.55
N PRO A 380 3.27 14.43 24.30
CA PRO A 380 2.35 14.01 25.35
C PRO A 380 1.25 13.09 24.82
N LEU A 381 0.94 12.05 25.60
CA LEU A 381 -0.20 11.17 25.40
C LEU A 381 -1.24 11.45 26.50
N THR A 382 -2.44 11.87 26.11
CA THR A 382 -3.60 11.98 27.00
C THR A 382 -4.43 10.71 26.87
N VAL A 383 -4.81 10.10 27.99
CA VAL A 383 -5.59 8.86 28.00
C VAL A 383 -6.79 9.04 28.92
N ASP A 384 -7.97 8.72 28.42
CA ASP A 384 -9.18 8.52 29.21
C ASP A 384 -9.57 7.05 29.11
N ALA A 385 -9.07 6.24 30.04
CA ALA A 385 -9.29 4.81 30.04
C ALA A 385 -10.76 4.43 30.31
N ALA A 386 -11.51 5.29 31.03
CA ALA A 386 -12.92 5.04 31.31
C ALA A 386 -13.79 5.28 30.08
N ALA A 387 -13.46 6.31 29.30
CA ALA A 387 -14.12 6.60 28.02
C ALA A 387 -13.51 5.83 26.83
N GLY A 388 -12.47 5.03 27.05
CA GLY A 388 -11.89 4.14 26.04
C GLY A 388 -11.13 4.86 24.93
N TRP A 389 -10.50 6.01 25.19
CA TRP A 389 -9.76 6.74 24.16
C TRP A 389 -8.40 7.28 24.63
N ALA A 390 -7.52 7.51 23.65
CA ALA A 390 -6.24 8.16 23.84
C ALA A 390 -5.98 9.19 22.72
N HIS A 391 -5.27 10.27 23.03
CA HIS A 391 -4.87 11.30 22.07
C HIS A 391 -3.38 11.57 22.19
N LEU A 392 -2.69 11.55 21.05
CA LEU A 392 -1.28 11.86 20.96
C LEU A 392 -1.10 13.26 20.34
N ALA A 393 -0.49 14.17 21.09
CA ALA A 393 -0.38 15.58 20.69
C ALA A 393 0.37 15.74 19.35
N GLY A 394 -0.19 16.60 18.48
CA GLY A 394 0.30 16.83 17.11
C GLY A 394 0.00 15.69 16.13
N HIS A 395 -0.52 14.56 16.60
CA HIS A 395 -0.65 13.34 15.80
C HIS A 395 -2.10 12.99 15.49
N GLY A 396 -2.88 12.59 16.50
CA GLY A 396 -4.23 12.08 16.29
C GLY A 396 -4.78 11.32 17.49
N GLY A 397 -6.01 10.85 17.34
CA GLY A 397 -6.76 10.12 18.36
C GLY A 397 -6.90 8.62 18.08
N TYR A 398 -7.14 7.87 19.14
CA TYR A 398 -7.46 6.44 19.12
C TYR A 398 -8.66 6.18 20.02
N VAL A 399 -9.63 5.39 19.55
CA VAL A 399 -10.82 5.03 20.33
C VAL A 399 -10.98 3.51 20.31
N VAL A 400 -11.03 2.86 21.46
CA VAL A 400 -11.29 1.42 21.60
C VAL A 400 -12.80 1.21 21.72
N LEU A 401 -13.39 0.50 20.75
CA LEU A 401 -14.84 0.37 20.58
C LEU A 401 -15.45 -0.78 21.40
N ASP A 402 -14.64 -1.76 21.79
CA ASP A 402 -15.09 -2.96 22.52
C ASP A 402 -14.82 -2.90 24.03
N GLY A 403 -14.30 -1.78 24.53
CA GLY A 403 -14.00 -1.56 25.95
C GLY A 403 -12.78 -2.33 26.48
N GLY A 404 -11.95 -2.92 25.60
CA GLY A 404 -10.71 -3.60 26.02
C GLY A 404 -9.67 -2.64 26.64
N PRO A 405 -8.80 -3.12 27.55
CA PRO A 405 -7.80 -2.26 28.19
C PRO A 405 -6.70 -1.87 27.20
N LEU A 406 -6.65 -0.58 26.85
CA LEU A 406 -5.57 -0.02 26.04
C LEU A 406 -4.28 0.09 26.88
N ARG A 407 -3.27 -0.69 26.53
CA ARG A 407 -1.93 -0.59 27.12
C ARG A 407 -1.15 0.53 26.44
N THR A 408 -0.34 1.26 27.22
CA THR A 408 0.50 2.34 26.70
C THR A 408 1.90 2.26 27.28
N LEU A 409 2.90 2.67 26.50
CA LEU A 409 4.31 2.74 26.89
C LEU A 409 4.96 3.96 26.25
N ARG A 410 5.70 4.73 27.06
CA ARG A 410 6.60 5.79 26.59
C ARG A 410 8.02 5.42 26.98
N GLU A 411 8.91 5.37 26.00
CA GLU A 411 10.29 4.95 26.22
C GLU A 411 11.24 5.58 25.20
N GLU A 412 12.53 5.60 25.51
CA GLU A 412 13.58 5.88 24.55
C GLU A 412 14.20 4.57 24.08
N ARG A 413 14.43 4.46 22.77
CA ARG A 413 14.98 3.27 22.14
C ARG A 413 16.23 3.64 21.38
N THR A 414 17.30 2.88 21.60
CA THR A 414 18.60 3.07 20.95
C THR A 414 18.89 1.90 20.03
N GLY A 415 19.35 2.17 18.81
CA GLY A 415 19.74 1.12 17.89
C GLY A 415 20.65 1.58 16.77
N ARG A 416 21.12 0.60 15.97
CA ARG A 416 22.09 0.77 14.88
C ARG A 416 21.43 0.40 13.56
N GLN A 417 21.83 1.07 12.48
CA GLN A 417 21.29 0.82 11.14
C GLN A 417 21.48 -0.62 10.67
N ARG A 418 22.66 -1.17 10.97
CA ARG A 418 23.01 -2.57 10.71
C ARG A 418 24.03 -3.04 11.75
N PRO A 419 24.18 -4.36 11.95
CA PRO A 419 25.25 -4.90 12.78
C PRO A 419 26.61 -4.32 12.38
N GLY A 420 27.39 -3.85 13.35
CA GLY A 420 28.72 -3.26 13.12
C GLY A 420 28.73 -1.80 12.63
N HIS A 421 27.58 -1.15 12.39
CA HIS A 421 27.56 0.28 12.07
C HIS A 421 28.04 1.12 13.27
N PRO A 422 28.99 2.07 13.13
CA PRO A 422 29.64 2.71 14.28
C PRO A 422 28.71 3.65 15.06
N ALA A 423 27.78 4.32 14.39
CA ALA A 423 26.84 5.25 15.00
C ALA A 423 25.56 4.56 15.48
N GLU A 424 25.13 4.89 16.70
CA GLU A 424 23.81 4.62 17.26
C GLU A 424 22.90 5.84 17.11
N ALA A 425 21.60 5.59 17.04
CA ALA A 425 20.57 6.61 17.14
C ALA A 425 19.64 6.27 18.29
N THR A 426 19.23 7.28 19.04
CA THR A 426 18.20 7.18 20.09
C THR A 426 16.97 7.95 19.66
N ARG A 427 15.79 7.36 19.80
CA ARG A 427 14.50 8.01 19.50
C ARG A 427 13.50 7.68 20.60
N SER A 428 12.64 8.65 20.91
CA SER A 428 11.51 8.45 21.83
C SER A 428 10.34 7.81 21.09
N TYR A 429 9.58 6.97 21.79
CA TYR A 429 8.41 6.28 21.26
C TYR A 429 7.21 6.39 22.20
N VAL A 430 6.02 6.42 21.61
CA VAL A 430 4.74 6.20 22.26
C VAL A 430 4.09 4.99 21.60
N THR A 431 3.92 3.91 22.37
CA THR A 431 3.37 2.64 21.90
C THR A 431 2.02 2.39 22.56
N LEU A 432 1.02 1.99 21.77
CA LEU A 432 -0.32 1.62 22.22
C LEU A 432 -0.66 0.21 21.71
N TRP A 433 -1.14 -0.68 22.58
CA TRP A 433 -1.47 -2.05 22.17
C TRP A 433 -2.59 -2.69 23.01
N LEU A 434 -3.15 -3.75 22.46
CA LEU A 434 -4.12 -4.64 23.09
C LEU A 434 -3.45 -6.00 23.30
N ASP A 435 -3.59 -6.54 24.50
CA ASP A 435 -3.04 -7.83 24.90
C ASP A 435 -4.17 -8.88 24.89
N HIS A 436 -4.02 -9.91 24.04
CA HIS A 436 -5.00 -10.99 23.88
C HIS A 436 -4.73 -12.17 24.82
N GLY A 437 -3.72 -12.07 25.68
CA GLY A 437 -3.29 -13.13 26.58
C GLY A 437 -2.49 -14.22 25.88
N VAL A 438 -2.07 -15.21 26.69
CA VAL A 438 -1.36 -16.40 26.23
C VAL A 438 -2.33 -17.35 25.55
N ASP A 439 -1.95 -17.85 24.38
CA ASP A 439 -2.72 -18.83 23.60
C ASP A 439 -4.21 -18.46 23.46
N PRO A 440 -4.52 -17.28 22.87
CA PRO A 440 -5.90 -16.87 22.71
C PRO A 440 -6.65 -17.89 21.84
N ALA A 441 -7.96 -18.00 22.06
CA ALA A 441 -8.86 -18.83 21.26
C ALA A 441 -10.06 -17.99 20.82
N GLY A 442 -10.01 -17.48 19.60
CA GLY A 442 -11.08 -16.67 19.03
C GLY A 442 -11.21 -15.27 19.62
N ALA A 443 -10.12 -14.67 20.11
CA ALA A 443 -10.11 -13.29 20.58
C ALA A 443 -10.39 -12.28 19.45
N GLY A 444 -10.70 -11.04 19.82
CA GLY A 444 -11.00 -9.97 18.86
C GLY A 444 -10.60 -8.60 19.39
N TYR A 445 -10.62 -7.62 18.50
CA TYR A 445 -10.50 -6.20 18.83
C TYR A 445 -11.36 -5.34 17.91
N ALA A 446 -11.73 -4.14 18.37
CA ALA A 446 -12.27 -3.08 17.54
C ALA A 446 -11.75 -1.71 18.01
N TYR A 447 -11.13 -0.94 17.11
CA TYR A 447 -10.69 0.42 17.43
C TYR A 447 -10.81 1.38 16.22
N LEU A 448 -10.78 2.68 16.51
CA LEU A 448 -10.69 3.76 15.53
C LEU A 448 -9.30 4.38 15.60
N LEU A 449 -8.70 4.63 14.44
CA LEU A 449 -7.61 5.59 14.26
C LEU A 449 -8.21 6.89 13.71
N LEU A 450 -7.88 8.03 14.32
CA LEU A 450 -8.37 9.37 13.96
C LEU A 450 -7.18 10.31 13.67
N PRO A 451 -6.56 10.23 12.49
CA PRO A 451 -5.39 11.04 12.15
C PRO A 451 -5.73 12.54 12.16
N GLY A 452 -4.90 13.36 12.80
CA GLY A 452 -5.10 14.81 12.87
C GLY A 452 -6.23 15.29 13.78
N ALA A 453 -6.99 14.40 14.43
CA ALA A 453 -8.04 14.79 15.36
C ALA A 453 -7.49 15.53 16.59
N SER A 454 -8.26 16.49 17.13
CA SER A 454 -7.95 17.14 18.41
C SER A 454 -8.33 16.23 19.60
N PRO A 455 -7.85 16.53 20.83
CA PRO A 455 -8.31 15.82 22.03
C PRO A 455 -9.83 15.87 22.20
N GLU A 456 -10.44 17.03 21.96
CA GLU A 456 -11.90 17.23 22.07
C GLU A 456 -12.63 16.44 20.99
N GLY A 457 -12.14 16.46 19.74
CA GLY A 457 -12.71 15.66 18.65
C GLY A 457 -12.60 14.16 18.90
N THR A 458 -11.49 13.72 19.51
CA THR A 458 -11.28 12.32 19.91
C THR A 458 -12.28 11.91 20.99
N GLY A 459 -12.41 12.73 22.04
CA GLY A 459 -13.39 12.48 23.10
C GLY A 459 -14.83 12.51 22.60
N ALA A 460 -15.16 13.43 21.67
CA ALA A 460 -16.48 13.49 21.04
C ALA A 460 -16.78 12.22 20.21
N ARG A 461 -15.81 11.72 19.44
CA ARG A 461 -15.95 10.46 18.70
C ARG A 461 -16.12 9.27 19.62
N ALA A 462 -15.40 9.22 20.75
CA ALA A 462 -15.56 8.17 21.76
C ALA A 462 -16.93 8.19 22.44
N ALA A 463 -17.51 9.38 22.64
CA ALA A 463 -18.84 9.56 23.21
C ALA A 463 -19.99 9.29 22.23
N ASP A 464 -19.71 9.06 20.94
CA ASP A 464 -20.70 8.76 19.90
C ASP A 464 -20.53 7.32 19.36
N PRO A 465 -20.97 6.29 20.10
CA PRO A 465 -20.92 4.91 19.63
C PRO A 465 -21.80 4.65 18.40
N GLY A 466 -22.72 5.56 18.07
CA GLY A 466 -23.58 5.47 16.88
C GLY A 466 -22.88 5.88 15.59
N TRP A 467 -21.75 6.59 15.68
CA TRP A 467 -20.99 7.05 14.52
C TRP A 467 -20.48 5.89 13.65
N ALA A 468 -19.92 4.85 14.29
CA ALA A 468 -19.50 3.60 13.65
C ALA A 468 -20.22 2.40 14.26
N GLY A 469 -21.30 1.97 13.62
CA GLY A 469 -22.00 0.75 14.00
C GLY A 469 -21.24 -0.48 13.53
N VAL A 470 -20.62 -1.23 14.46
CA VAL A 470 -20.03 -2.54 14.15
C VAL A 470 -21.16 -3.55 13.93
N LEU A 471 -21.36 -3.96 12.67
CA LEU A 471 -22.42 -4.88 12.27
C LEU A 471 -22.11 -6.31 12.66
N ALA A 472 -20.83 -6.66 12.61
CA ALA A 472 -20.29 -7.93 13.02
C ALA A 472 -18.77 -7.86 13.11
N ASN A 473 -18.19 -8.64 14.03
CA ASN A 473 -16.75 -8.81 14.16
C ASN A 473 -16.43 -10.26 14.56
N THR A 474 -16.39 -11.15 13.57
CA THR A 474 -16.23 -12.60 13.79
C THR A 474 -15.22 -13.20 12.81
N ALA A 475 -14.78 -14.43 13.05
CA ALA A 475 -13.93 -15.18 12.11
C ALA A 475 -14.62 -15.48 10.76
N ARG A 476 -15.94 -15.27 10.64
CA ARG A 476 -16.70 -15.52 9.40
C ARG A 476 -16.97 -14.28 8.58
N LEU A 477 -17.15 -13.15 9.24
CA LEU A 477 -17.38 -11.86 8.60
C LEU A 477 -17.11 -10.70 9.56
N GLN A 478 -16.69 -9.56 8.99
CA GLN A 478 -16.43 -8.31 9.69
C GLN A 478 -17.06 -7.16 8.91
N GLY A 479 -17.82 -6.29 9.55
CA GLY A 479 -18.52 -5.22 8.85
C GLY A 479 -18.94 -4.04 9.71
N VAL A 480 -19.08 -2.90 9.06
CA VAL A 480 -19.42 -1.60 9.69
C VAL A 480 -20.52 -0.89 8.91
N ARG A 481 -21.28 -0.07 9.63
CA ARG A 481 -22.19 0.94 9.08
C ARG A 481 -21.78 2.32 9.57
N ILE A 482 -21.60 3.25 8.65
CA ILE A 482 -21.26 4.65 8.91
C ILE A 482 -22.38 5.52 8.35
N PRO A 483 -23.40 5.86 9.17
CA PRO A 483 -24.61 6.54 8.69
C PRO A 483 -24.33 7.89 8.05
N SER A 484 -23.41 8.68 8.61
CA SER A 484 -23.02 10.00 8.09
C SER A 484 -22.47 9.97 6.66
N LEU A 485 -21.93 8.82 6.23
CA LEU A 485 -21.39 8.63 4.89
C LEU A 485 -22.28 7.77 3.99
N GLY A 486 -23.43 7.28 4.51
CA GLY A 486 -24.28 6.32 3.81
C GLY A 486 -23.56 4.99 3.54
N ILE A 487 -22.52 4.65 4.33
CA ILE A 487 -21.67 3.48 4.06
C ILE A 487 -22.16 2.27 4.86
N THR A 488 -22.27 1.14 4.17
CA THR A 488 -22.37 -0.19 4.77
C THR A 488 -21.35 -1.08 4.08
N ALA A 489 -20.39 -1.62 4.83
CA ALA A 489 -19.30 -2.39 4.26
C ALA A 489 -19.03 -3.67 5.06
N VAL A 490 -18.81 -4.78 4.35
CA VAL A 490 -18.61 -6.11 4.96
C VAL A 490 -17.54 -6.88 4.20
N ASN A 491 -16.56 -7.38 4.94
CA ASN A 491 -15.63 -8.39 4.50
C ASN A 491 -16.18 -9.76 4.90
N PHE A 492 -16.58 -10.55 3.91
CA PHE A 492 -17.08 -11.90 4.06
C PHE A 492 -15.92 -12.89 3.94
N TRP A 493 -15.44 -13.42 5.06
CA TRP A 493 -14.46 -14.53 5.08
C TRP A 493 -15.12 -15.85 4.62
N ASN A 494 -16.43 -15.97 4.87
CA ASN A 494 -17.33 -16.99 4.35
C ASN A 494 -18.60 -16.34 3.79
N GLY A 495 -19.36 -17.07 2.97
CA GLY A 495 -20.73 -16.69 2.66
C GLY A 495 -21.56 -16.53 3.95
N GLY A 496 -22.48 -15.57 3.96
CA GLY A 496 -23.22 -15.16 5.15
C GLY A 496 -23.96 -13.84 4.96
N ALA A 497 -24.43 -13.25 6.05
CA ALA A 497 -25.15 -11.98 6.05
C ALA A 497 -24.82 -11.11 7.27
N ALA A 498 -24.73 -9.79 7.08
CA ALA A 498 -24.60 -8.79 8.14
C ALA A 498 -25.10 -7.42 7.66
N GLY A 499 -25.84 -6.71 8.53
CA GLY A 499 -26.29 -5.33 8.28
C GLY A 499 -27.09 -5.13 7.00
N GLY A 500 -27.95 -6.09 6.65
CA GLY A 500 -28.76 -6.05 5.42
C GLY A 500 -27.99 -6.46 4.16
N LEU A 501 -26.71 -6.78 4.23
CA LEU A 501 -25.95 -7.37 3.12
C LEU A 501 -25.85 -8.88 3.31
N ALA A 502 -25.97 -9.63 2.22
CA ALA A 502 -25.66 -11.06 2.18
C ALA A 502 -24.82 -11.39 0.95
N ALA A 503 -23.93 -12.36 1.08
CA ALA A 503 -23.10 -12.85 -0.01
C ALA A 503 -23.06 -14.39 -0.02
N SER A 504 -23.11 -14.98 -1.21
CA SER A 504 -23.08 -16.44 -1.38
C SER A 504 -21.71 -17.06 -1.12
N ALA A 505 -20.63 -16.29 -1.20
CA ALA A 505 -19.26 -16.75 -1.12
C ALA A 505 -18.34 -15.68 -0.49
N PRO A 506 -17.09 -16.03 -0.12
CA PRO A 506 -16.14 -15.08 0.44
C PRO A 506 -15.83 -13.93 -0.52
N CYS A 507 -16.09 -12.70 -0.11
CA CYS A 507 -15.91 -11.50 -0.93
C CYS A 507 -15.83 -10.25 -0.04
N SER A 508 -15.41 -9.12 -0.61
CA SER A 508 -15.57 -7.81 0.06
C SER A 508 -16.70 -7.04 -0.62
N VAL A 509 -17.56 -6.40 0.17
CA VAL A 509 -18.69 -5.61 -0.31
C VAL A 509 -18.67 -4.24 0.37
N LEU A 510 -18.77 -3.18 -0.44
CA LEU A 510 -18.91 -1.79 -0.01
C LEU A 510 -20.15 -1.19 -0.68
N VAL A 511 -21.14 -0.80 0.11
CA VAL A 511 -22.30 -0.02 -0.33
C VAL A 511 -22.16 1.41 0.15
N ARG A 512 -22.46 2.35 -0.74
CA ARG A 512 -22.52 3.78 -0.44
C ARG A 512 -23.79 4.38 -1.02
N GLU A 513 -24.69 4.82 -0.15
CA GLU A 513 -25.86 5.62 -0.50
C GLU A 513 -25.45 7.08 -0.71
N HIS A 514 -25.96 7.71 -1.77
CA HIS A 514 -25.66 9.09 -2.17
C HIS A 514 -26.89 9.97 -1.95
N GLY A 515 -26.67 11.25 -1.65
CA GLY A 515 -27.74 12.23 -1.38
C GLY A 515 -28.63 12.58 -2.59
N ASP A 516 -28.30 12.08 -3.79
CA ASP A 516 -29.06 12.27 -5.02
C ASP A 516 -30.10 11.16 -5.29
N GLY A 517 -30.30 10.27 -4.31
CA GLY A 517 -31.21 9.13 -4.43
C GLY A 517 -30.62 7.96 -5.21
N THR A 518 -29.30 7.91 -5.37
CA THR A 518 -28.59 6.75 -5.93
C THR A 518 -27.76 6.03 -4.89
N ALA A 519 -27.34 4.80 -5.19
CA ALA A 519 -26.35 4.08 -4.41
C ALA A 519 -25.37 3.35 -5.32
N THR A 520 -24.15 3.15 -4.83
CA THR A 520 -23.13 2.31 -5.47
C THR A 520 -22.86 1.09 -4.62
N LEU A 521 -22.93 -0.09 -5.22
CA LEU A 521 -22.49 -1.36 -4.64
C LEU A 521 -21.20 -1.80 -5.33
N THR A 522 -20.13 -1.90 -4.56
CA THR A 522 -18.82 -2.34 -5.03
C THR A 522 -18.46 -3.67 -4.41
N VAL A 523 -18.13 -4.66 -5.25
CA VAL A 523 -17.76 -6.01 -4.81
C VAL A 523 -16.38 -6.40 -5.33
N SER A 524 -15.66 -7.24 -4.60
CA SER A 524 -14.43 -7.86 -5.09
C SER A 524 -14.28 -9.30 -4.59
N ASP A 525 -13.41 -10.04 -5.27
CA ASP A 525 -12.97 -11.38 -4.88
C ASP A 525 -11.50 -11.34 -4.43
N PRO A 526 -11.21 -11.14 -3.14
CA PRO A 526 -9.84 -11.15 -2.62
C PRO A 526 -9.09 -12.48 -2.81
N ARG A 527 -9.80 -13.62 -2.88
CA ARG A 527 -9.17 -14.95 -3.05
C ARG A 527 -8.81 -15.26 -4.50
N ARG A 528 -9.42 -14.55 -5.45
CA ARG A 528 -9.21 -14.67 -6.90
C ARG A 528 -9.57 -16.06 -7.42
N ASP A 529 -10.68 -16.62 -6.92
CA ASP A 529 -11.16 -17.95 -7.28
C ASP A 529 -12.68 -18.08 -7.43
N LEU A 530 -13.42 -16.97 -7.48
CA LEU A 530 -14.85 -16.99 -7.69
C LEU A 530 -15.24 -17.03 -9.17
N ASP A 531 -15.95 -18.10 -9.56
CA ASP A 531 -16.62 -18.24 -10.85
C ASP A 531 -17.96 -17.53 -10.92
N GLU A 532 -18.61 -17.37 -9.78
CA GLU A 532 -19.87 -16.66 -9.62
C GLU A 532 -19.97 -16.08 -8.22
N LEU A 533 -20.75 -15.01 -8.09
CA LEU A 533 -21.06 -14.41 -6.81
C LEU A 533 -22.47 -13.84 -6.84
N THR A 534 -23.28 -14.19 -5.85
CA THR A 534 -24.56 -13.53 -5.60
C THR A 534 -24.42 -12.65 -4.37
N VAL A 535 -24.75 -11.36 -4.53
CA VAL A 535 -24.83 -10.38 -3.43
C VAL A 535 -26.24 -9.86 -3.34
N THR A 536 -26.76 -9.82 -2.12
CA THR A 536 -28.08 -9.33 -1.81
C THR A 536 -27.97 -8.14 -0.87
N TRP A 537 -28.76 -7.10 -1.13
CA TRP A 537 -28.90 -5.95 -0.24
C TRP A 537 -30.37 -5.75 0.10
N ASP A 538 -30.69 -5.91 1.39
CA ASP A 538 -32.02 -5.77 1.99
C ASP A 538 -32.42 -4.30 2.09
N ARG A 539 -32.57 -3.69 0.91
CA ARG A 539 -32.95 -2.31 0.70
C ARG A 539 -33.83 -2.24 -0.55
N PRO A 540 -34.93 -1.48 -0.50
CA PRO A 540 -35.69 -1.16 -1.69
C PRO A 540 -34.85 -0.44 -2.76
N VAL A 541 -34.93 -0.91 -4.00
CA VAL A 541 -34.21 -0.37 -5.16
C VAL A 541 -35.15 -0.31 -6.35
N ASP A 542 -35.26 0.85 -7.00
CA ASP A 542 -36.15 1.08 -8.14
C ASP A 542 -35.59 0.53 -9.45
N GLY A 543 -34.27 0.55 -9.60
CA GLY A 543 -33.63 0.14 -10.85
C GLY A 543 -32.10 0.19 -10.82
N VAL A 544 -31.49 -0.55 -11.74
CA VAL A 544 -30.04 -0.49 -12.00
C VAL A 544 -29.76 0.58 -13.06
N LEU A 545 -28.85 1.50 -12.76
CA LEU A 545 -28.48 2.62 -13.64
C LEU A 545 -27.21 2.34 -14.45
N GLY A 546 -26.30 1.55 -13.89
CA GLY A 546 -25.05 1.18 -14.55
C GLY A 546 -24.42 -0.01 -13.84
N GLY A 547 -23.71 -0.86 -14.59
CA GLY A 547 -23.10 -2.06 -14.03
C GLY A 547 -21.80 -2.41 -14.73
N HIS A 548 -20.89 -3.05 -13.98
CA HIS A 548 -19.70 -3.63 -14.56
C HIS A 548 -20.04 -4.80 -15.50
N ARG A 549 -19.21 -5.05 -16.52
CA ARG A 549 -19.41 -6.11 -17.54
C ARG A 549 -19.54 -7.54 -17.01
N LEU A 550 -19.24 -7.76 -15.73
CA LEU A 550 -19.41 -9.06 -15.06
C LEU A 550 -20.78 -9.25 -14.42
N LEU A 551 -21.61 -8.21 -14.33
CA LEU A 551 -22.99 -8.34 -13.86
C LEU A 551 -23.79 -9.16 -14.88
N ARG A 552 -24.34 -10.30 -14.46
CA ARG A 552 -25.11 -11.24 -15.29
C ARG A 552 -26.61 -11.12 -15.07
N GLY A 553 -27.03 -10.72 -13.88
CA GLY A 553 -28.43 -10.53 -13.54
C GLY A 553 -28.59 -9.58 -12.37
N ALA A 554 -29.70 -8.86 -12.36
CA ALA A 554 -30.12 -8.02 -11.25
C ALA A 554 -31.63 -8.12 -11.05
N THR A 555 -32.06 -8.32 -9.82
CA THR A 555 -33.46 -8.27 -9.41
C THR A 555 -33.64 -7.12 -8.44
N THR A 556 -34.56 -6.21 -8.74
CA THR A 556 -34.89 -5.00 -7.95
C THR A 556 -36.29 -5.11 -7.34
N GLY A 557 -36.73 -4.11 -6.57
CA GLY A 557 -37.97 -4.14 -5.78
C GLY A 557 -37.67 -3.88 -4.30
N GLU A 558 -38.32 -4.62 -3.39
CA GLU A 558 -38.10 -4.51 -1.94
C GLU A 558 -36.66 -4.83 -1.48
N ARG A 559 -35.94 -5.57 -2.32
CA ARG A 559 -34.57 -6.05 -2.07
C ARG A 559 -33.83 -6.12 -3.39
N LEU A 560 -32.55 -5.76 -3.38
CA LEU A 560 -31.66 -5.91 -4.52
C LEU A 560 -30.93 -7.25 -4.45
N THR A 561 -30.93 -8.00 -5.54
CA THR A 561 -30.05 -9.17 -5.74
C THR A 561 -29.23 -8.96 -7.00
N LEU A 562 -27.91 -9.05 -6.89
CA LEU A 562 -26.94 -8.95 -7.98
C LEU A 562 -26.24 -10.29 -8.17
N ALA A 563 -26.23 -10.80 -9.40
CA ALA A 563 -25.50 -12.00 -9.79
C ALA A 563 -24.33 -11.61 -10.70
N PHE A 564 -23.11 -11.90 -10.27
CA PHE A 564 -21.88 -11.68 -11.02
C PHE A 564 -21.36 -13.01 -11.59
N GLY A 565 -20.82 -12.97 -12.80
CA GLY A 565 -20.03 -14.07 -13.35
C GLY A 565 -18.58 -14.03 -12.85
N ARG A 566 -17.68 -14.75 -13.52
CA ARG A 566 -16.31 -15.01 -13.09
C ARG A 566 -15.53 -13.75 -12.66
N LEU A 567 -15.29 -13.63 -11.36
CA LEU A 567 -14.48 -12.58 -10.74
C LEU A 567 -13.01 -12.96 -10.63
N ALA A 568 -12.68 -14.25 -10.65
CA ALA A 568 -11.30 -14.75 -10.52
C ALA A 568 -10.31 -14.05 -11.47
N ASP A 569 -10.74 -13.73 -12.69
CA ASP A 569 -9.92 -13.09 -13.73
C ASP A 569 -9.68 -11.59 -13.48
N ARG A 570 -10.19 -11.03 -12.38
CA ARG A 570 -10.03 -9.61 -12.00
C ARG A 570 -8.86 -9.36 -11.07
N GLY A 571 -8.15 -10.39 -10.64
CA GLY A 571 -6.98 -10.25 -9.78
C GLY A 571 -7.29 -9.55 -8.44
N GLY A 572 -8.53 -9.66 -7.96
CA GLY A 572 -9.00 -8.98 -6.74
C GLY A 572 -9.50 -7.55 -6.94
N GLY A 573 -9.59 -7.07 -8.19
CA GLY A 573 -10.14 -5.76 -8.50
C GLY A 573 -11.62 -5.59 -8.15
N SER A 574 -12.02 -4.34 -7.88
CA SER A 574 -13.38 -3.96 -7.54
C SER A 574 -14.32 -3.88 -8.76
N GLN A 575 -15.57 -4.31 -8.58
CA GLN A 575 -16.64 -4.30 -9.57
C GLN A 575 -17.82 -3.50 -9.02
N THR A 576 -18.17 -2.39 -9.67
CA THR A 576 -19.19 -1.47 -9.15
C THR A 576 -20.48 -1.53 -9.98
N VAL A 577 -21.61 -1.46 -9.28
CA VAL A 577 -22.95 -1.32 -9.82
C VAL A 577 -23.60 -0.10 -9.19
N THR A 578 -24.20 0.75 -10.01
CA THR A 578 -24.95 1.94 -9.58
C THR A 578 -26.44 1.68 -9.70
N VAL A 579 -27.19 1.99 -8.65
CA VAL A 579 -28.63 1.76 -8.57
C VAL A 579 -29.37 3.03 -8.15
N ARG A 580 -30.68 3.08 -8.44
CA ARG A 580 -31.61 4.13 -7.99
C ARG A 580 -32.39 3.65 -6.79
N LEU A 581 -32.45 4.47 -5.75
CA LEU A 581 -33.26 4.24 -4.56
C LEU A 581 -34.66 4.87 -4.76
N PRO A 582 -35.70 4.34 -4.10
CA PRO A 582 -37.02 4.97 -4.08
C PRO A 582 -36.94 6.39 -3.53
N ARG A 583 -37.80 7.28 -4.05
CA ARG A 583 -37.97 8.61 -3.45
C ARG A 583 -38.57 8.45 -2.04
N GLU A 584 -37.94 9.09 -1.06
CA GLU A 584 -38.56 9.28 0.25
C GLU A 584 -39.88 10.02 0.03
N THR A 585 -40.98 9.45 0.51
CA THR A 585 -42.35 9.97 0.32
C THR A 585 -42.76 10.90 1.44
#